data_AF-A0A966FQR4-F1
#
_entry.id   AF-A0A966FQR4-F1
#
_cell.length_a   1.000
_cell.length_b   1.000
_cell.length_c   1.000
_cell.angle_alpha   90.00
_cell.angle_beta   90.00
_cell.angle_gamma   90.00
#
_symmetry.space_group_name_H-M   'P 1'
#
loop_
_entity.id
_entity.type
_entity.pdbx_description
1 polymer ?
#
loop_
_entity_poly.entity_id
_entity_poly.type
_entity_poly.pdbx_seq_one_letter_code
_entity_poly.pdbx_strand_id
1 'polypeptide(L)'
;FLGFELFADGSLSKYLEIPGGGTALPFSKEVLDKKLHYTTMNGKEVFKFSVREISRASNIILKKAGLTIDDIDWFIPHQANLRIIEAGVGRLGIPMDKVVITIDKFGNSSAASIPVSLNEIYQKGKIEKGDKILMVSFGAGMTSGAMLLEWSK
;
A
#
# COMPACT_ATOMS: atom_id res chain seq x y z
N PHE A 1 5.23 8.10 -17.38
CA PHE A 1 5.76 7.96 -16.01
C PHE A 1 5.93 9.36 -15.45
N LEU A 2 5.30 9.67 -14.31
CA LEU A 2 5.27 11.03 -13.74
C LEU A 2 6.11 11.13 -12.46
N GLY A 3 6.30 10.03 -11.73
CA GLY A 3 7.25 10.00 -10.62
C GLY A 3 7.06 8.84 -9.66
N PHE A 4 7.88 8.82 -8.61
CA PHE A 4 7.70 7.97 -7.44
C PHE A 4 8.16 8.69 -6.16
N GLU A 5 7.69 8.20 -5.01
CA GLU A 5 8.13 8.58 -3.67
C GLU A 5 8.33 7.30 -2.86
N LEU A 6 9.45 7.16 -2.15
CA LEU A 6 9.75 5.99 -1.33
C LEU A 6 10.15 6.43 0.08
N PHE A 7 9.77 5.64 1.08
CA PHE A 7 10.12 5.89 2.47
C PHE A 7 10.36 4.58 3.22
N ALA A 8 11.31 4.61 4.15
CA ALA A 8 11.60 3.51 5.05
C ALA A 8 11.97 4.04 6.44
N ASP A 9 11.48 3.37 7.49
CA ASP A 9 11.86 3.61 8.88
C ASP A 9 11.98 2.27 9.62
N GLY A 10 13.23 1.81 9.73
CA GLY A 10 13.59 0.56 10.38
C GLY A 10 13.31 0.52 11.89
N SER A 11 13.16 1.68 12.54
CA SER A 11 12.87 1.75 13.98
C SER A 11 11.47 1.22 14.34
N LEU A 12 10.61 1.07 13.33
CA LEU A 12 9.22 0.62 13.43
C LEU A 12 9.04 -0.87 13.10
N SER A 13 10.11 -1.60 12.78
CA SER A 13 10.06 -3.01 12.34
C SER A 13 9.24 -3.92 13.26
N LYS A 14 9.37 -3.74 14.58
CA LYS A 14 8.64 -4.47 15.63
C LYS A 14 7.11 -4.38 15.54
N TYR A 15 6.56 -3.47 14.73
CA TYR A 15 5.11 -3.38 14.54
C TYR A 15 4.56 -4.46 13.61
N LEU A 16 5.38 -5.03 12.74
CA LEU A 16 5.01 -6.12 11.85
C LEU A 16 6.28 -6.90 11.48
N GLU A 17 6.47 -8.07 12.08
CA GLU A 17 7.69 -8.86 11.93
C GLU A 17 7.43 -10.36 12.00
N ILE A 18 8.46 -11.14 11.66
CA ILE A 18 8.55 -12.56 11.97
C ILE A 18 9.73 -12.70 12.95
N PRO A 19 9.49 -12.90 14.26
CA PRO A 19 10.55 -12.82 15.26
C PRO A 19 11.69 -13.85 15.13
N GLY A 20 11.44 -15.00 14.50
CA GLY A 20 12.40 -16.10 14.40
C GLY A 20 12.25 -16.95 13.14
N GLY A 21 13.28 -17.74 12.84
CA GLY A 21 13.39 -18.53 11.62
C GLY A 21 14.29 -17.90 10.55
N GLY A 22 14.65 -16.62 10.70
CA GLY A 22 15.69 -15.95 9.90
C GLY A 22 17.09 -16.14 10.48
N THR A 23 18.09 -15.39 9.99
CA THR A 23 19.49 -15.53 10.44
C THR A 23 19.76 -14.96 11.83
N ALA A 24 19.02 -13.93 12.26
CA ALA A 24 19.17 -13.32 13.60
C ALA A 24 18.72 -14.27 14.73
N LEU A 25 17.75 -15.14 14.43
CA LEU A 25 17.31 -16.23 15.31
C LEU A 25 17.00 -17.46 14.42
N PRO A 26 18.02 -18.29 14.12
CA PRO A 26 17.88 -19.44 13.24
C PRO A 26 16.77 -20.40 13.69
N PHE A 27 16.21 -21.11 12.72
CA PHE A 27 15.15 -22.07 12.98
C PHE A 27 15.63 -23.15 13.97
N SER A 28 14.88 -23.36 15.05
CA SER A 28 15.23 -24.24 16.16
C SER A 28 13.98 -24.79 16.84
N LYS A 29 14.16 -25.75 17.75
CA LYS A 29 13.05 -26.26 18.57
C LYS A 29 12.39 -25.14 19.38
N GLU A 30 13.16 -24.19 19.89
CA GLU A 30 12.62 -23.01 20.59
C GLU A 30 11.75 -22.14 19.68
N VAL A 31 12.19 -21.87 18.44
CA VAL A 31 11.43 -21.08 17.46
C VAL A 31 10.09 -21.76 17.11
N LEU A 32 10.09 -23.10 17.04
CA LEU A 32 8.88 -23.88 16.81
C LEU A 32 7.95 -23.83 18.03
N ASP A 33 8.46 -24.17 19.21
CA ASP A 33 7.69 -24.26 20.46
C ASP A 33 7.08 -22.89 20.84
N LYS A 34 7.84 -21.81 20.67
CA LYS A 34 7.39 -20.43 20.90
C LYS A 34 6.69 -19.80 19.71
N LYS A 35 6.52 -20.52 18.59
CA LYS A 35 5.79 -20.04 17.40
C LYS A 35 6.36 -18.73 16.80
N LEU A 36 7.67 -18.51 16.94
CA LEU A 36 8.35 -17.28 16.52
C LEU A 36 8.47 -17.13 14.99
N HIS A 37 8.17 -18.19 14.24
CA HIS A 37 8.17 -18.21 12.78
C HIS A 37 6.87 -17.71 12.15
N TYR A 38 5.85 -17.38 12.94
CA TYR A 38 4.65 -16.70 12.45
C TYR A 38 4.80 -15.19 12.47
N THR A 39 4.07 -14.52 11.60
CA THR A 39 3.93 -13.07 11.61
C THR A 39 3.28 -12.58 12.90
N THR A 40 3.90 -11.60 13.55
CA THR A 40 3.35 -10.86 14.68
C THR A 40 3.06 -9.43 14.24
N MET A 41 2.01 -8.81 14.80
CA MET A 41 1.60 -7.47 14.39
C MET A 41 1.00 -6.67 15.55
N ASN A 42 1.46 -5.43 15.72
CA ASN A 42 0.73 -4.41 16.46
C ASN A 42 -0.22 -3.68 15.51
N GLY A 43 -1.44 -4.21 15.37
CA GLY A 43 -2.41 -3.72 14.38
C GLY A 43 -2.78 -2.25 14.53
N LYS A 44 -2.76 -1.69 15.76
CA LYS A 44 -3.04 -0.27 16.01
C LYS A 44 -1.96 0.63 15.43
N GLU A 45 -0.69 0.28 15.64
CA GLU A 45 0.43 1.07 15.13
C GLU A 45 0.60 0.91 13.62
N VAL A 46 0.37 -0.30 13.08
CA VAL A 46 0.31 -0.53 11.63
C VAL A 46 -0.80 0.31 10.99
N PHE A 47 -2.02 0.29 11.55
CA PHE A 47 -3.14 1.09 11.02
C PHE A 47 -2.80 2.59 10.94
N LYS A 48 -2.26 3.16 12.03
CA LYS A 48 -1.88 4.59 12.08
C LYS A 48 -0.80 4.91 11.06
N PHE A 49 0.20 4.06 10.94
CA PHE A 49 1.27 4.19 9.95
C PHE A 49 0.67 4.22 8.55
N SER A 50 -0.11 3.20 8.18
CA SER A 50 -0.71 3.04 6.86
C SER A 50 -1.55 4.24 6.43
N VAL A 51 -2.46 4.70 7.31
CA VAL A 51 -3.34 5.85 7.01
C VAL A 51 -2.54 7.13 6.84
N ARG A 52 -1.47 7.32 7.62
CA ARG A 52 -0.57 8.48 7.46
C ARG A 52 0.22 8.40 6.16
N GLU A 53 0.78 7.25 5.82
CA GLU A 53 1.61 7.09 4.63
C GLU A 53 0.79 7.20 3.34
N ILE A 54 -0.48 6.74 3.32
CA ILE A 54 -1.39 6.98 2.19
C ILE A 54 -1.46 8.47 1.86
N SER A 55 -1.74 9.30 2.86
CA SER A 55 -1.87 10.75 2.68
C SER A 55 -0.52 11.41 2.39
N ARG A 56 0.53 11.09 3.15
CA ARG A 56 1.87 11.69 3.00
C ARG A 56 2.46 11.42 1.61
N ALA A 57 2.53 10.15 1.21
CA ALA A 57 3.19 9.77 -0.04
C ALA A 57 2.43 10.32 -1.26
N SER A 58 1.09 10.29 -1.23
CA SER A 58 0.24 10.89 -2.27
C SER A 58 0.47 12.39 -2.41
N ASN A 59 0.44 13.14 -1.31
CA ASN A 59 0.64 14.59 -1.36
C ASN A 59 2.04 14.97 -1.87
N ILE A 60 3.08 14.23 -1.48
CA ILE A 60 4.45 14.49 -1.94
C ILE A 60 4.57 14.25 -3.45
N ILE A 61 4.05 13.14 -3.96
CA ILE A 61 4.19 12.81 -5.39
C ILE A 61 3.35 13.73 -6.27
N LEU A 62 2.13 14.08 -5.85
CA LEU A 62 1.27 15.04 -6.56
C LEU A 62 1.95 16.41 -6.64
N LYS A 63 2.49 16.89 -5.52
CA LYS A 63 3.25 18.15 -5.49
C LYS A 63 4.48 18.11 -6.41
N LYS A 64 5.24 17.00 -6.41
CA LYS A 64 6.40 16.82 -7.29
C LYS A 64 6.02 16.84 -8.77
N ALA A 65 4.84 16.32 -9.11
CA ALA A 65 4.32 16.29 -10.48
C ALA A 65 3.59 17.59 -10.88
N GLY A 66 3.40 18.55 -9.96
CA GLY A 66 2.62 19.76 -10.22
C GLY A 66 1.12 19.47 -10.42
N LEU A 67 0.62 18.40 -9.82
CA LEU A 67 -0.76 17.94 -9.94
C LEU A 67 -1.49 18.02 -8.59
N THR A 68 -2.81 17.97 -8.66
CA THR A 68 -3.73 17.91 -7.52
C THR A 68 -4.44 16.56 -7.49
N ILE A 69 -5.20 16.30 -6.42
CA ILE A 69 -5.98 15.06 -6.32
C ILE A 69 -7.09 14.98 -7.39
N ASP A 70 -7.56 16.13 -7.87
CA ASP A 70 -8.61 16.22 -8.88
C ASP A 70 -8.14 15.73 -10.25
N ASP A 71 -6.83 15.81 -10.52
CA ASP A 71 -6.19 15.36 -11.76
C ASP A 71 -6.05 13.83 -11.86
N ILE A 72 -6.34 13.10 -10.78
CA ILE A 72 -6.20 11.64 -10.70
C ILE A 72 -7.48 10.96 -11.14
N ASP A 73 -7.36 10.02 -12.08
CA ASP A 73 -8.48 9.26 -12.63
C ASP A 73 -8.71 7.96 -11.84
N TRP A 74 -7.62 7.30 -11.42
CA TRP A 74 -7.66 6.08 -10.62
C TRP A 74 -6.70 6.11 -9.44
N PHE A 75 -7.19 5.71 -8.27
CA PHE A 75 -6.38 5.50 -7.07
C PHE A 75 -6.35 4.02 -6.68
N ILE A 76 -5.15 3.42 -6.68
CA ILE A 76 -4.95 2.01 -6.39
C ILE A 76 -4.07 1.86 -5.12
N PRO A 77 -4.70 1.83 -3.94
CA PRO A 77 -3.97 1.58 -2.71
C PRO A 77 -3.62 0.09 -2.54
N HIS A 78 -2.62 -0.19 -1.70
CA HIS A 78 -2.41 -1.55 -1.18
C HIS A 78 -3.66 -2.05 -0.46
N GLN A 79 -4.09 -3.26 -0.81
CA GLN A 79 -5.32 -3.90 -0.33
C GLN A 79 -5.12 -4.57 1.04
N ALA A 80 -4.78 -3.78 2.06
CA ALA A 80 -4.48 -4.33 3.40
C ALA A 80 -5.73 -4.60 4.24
N ASN A 81 -6.63 -3.61 4.29
CA ASN A 81 -7.89 -3.62 5.03
C ASN A 81 -8.76 -2.47 4.50
N LEU A 82 -10.06 -2.71 4.28
CA LEU A 82 -10.98 -1.68 3.79
C LEU A 82 -11.00 -0.42 4.68
N ARG A 83 -10.95 -0.58 6.02
CA ARG A 83 -10.94 0.54 6.96
C ARG A 83 -9.69 1.43 6.84
N ILE A 84 -8.55 0.84 6.47
CA ILE A 84 -7.30 1.61 6.23
C ILE A 84 -7.47 2.42 4.95
N ILE A 85 -8.02 1.80 3.90
CA ILE A 85 -8.25 2.45 2.61
C ILE A 85 -9.20 3.64 2.79
N GLU A 86 -10.36 3.42 3.40
CA GLU A 86 -11.36 4.47 3.67
C GLU A 86 -10.79 5.62 4.50
N ALA A 87 -10.07 5.32 5.59
CA ALA A 87 -9.47 6.34 6.43
C ALA A 87 -8.35 7.13 5.73
N GLY A 88 -7.55 6.47 4.89
CA GLY A 88 -6.52 7.12 4.08
C GLY A 88 -7.11 8.00 2.97
N VAL A 89 -8.10 7.48 2.26
CA VAL A 89 -8.86 8.17 1.21
C VAL A 89 -9.58 9.40 1.76
N GLY A 90 -10.27 9.26 2.89
CA GLY A 90 -10.97 10.38 3.53
C GLY A 90 -10.04 11.54 3.92
N ARG A 91 -8.77 11.25 4.24
CA ARG A 91 -7.75 12.29 4.49
C ARG A 91 -7.21 12.92 3.21
N LEU A 92 -7.17 12.16 2.12
CA LEU A 92 -6.67 12.63 0.82
C LEU A 92 -7.73 13.44 0.07
N GLY A 93 -9.01 13.22 0.37
CA GLY A 93 -10.13 13.89 -0.29
C GLY A 93 -10.47 13.32 -1.66
N ILE A 94 -10.00 12.11 -1.98
CA ILE A 94 -10.31 11.46 -3.27
C ILE A 94 -11.71 10.81 -3.22
N PRO A 95 -12.57 11.04 -4.22
CA PRO A 95 -13.86 10.35 -4.34
C PRO A 95 -13.71 8.82 -4.37
N MET A 96 -14.57 8.10 -3.65
CA MET A 96 -14.50 6.64 -3.53
C MET A 96 -14.73 5.88 -4.85
N ASP A 97 -15.43 6.48 -5.82
CA ASP A 97 -15.64 5.93 -7.16
C ASP A 97 -14.36 5.86 -8.00
N LYS A 98 -13.37 6.72 -7.72
CA LYS A 98 -12.02 6.67 -8.29
C LYS A 98 -11.11 5.65 -7.57
N VAL A 99 -11.54 5.10 -6.44
CA VAL A 99 -10.73 4.17 -5.63
C VAL A 99 -10.96 2.74 -6.07
N VAL A 100 -9.88 2.03 -6.40
CA VAL A 100 -9.93 0.63 -6.75
C VAL A 100 -9.93 -0.23 -5.49
N ILE A 101 -11.05 -0.91 -5.24
CA ILE A 101 -11.24 -1.87 -4.15
C ILE A 101 -11.36 -3.27 -4.74
N THR A 102 -10.47 -4.16 -4.33
CA THR A 102 -10.48 -5.59 -4.72
C THR A 102 -10.24 -6.53 -3.53
N ILE A 103 -10.06 -5.98 -2.33
CA ILE A 103 -9.84 -6.75 -1.10
C ILE A 103 -11.00 -7.70 -0.78
N ASP A 104 -12.22 -7.36 -1.19
CA ASP A 104 -13.42 -8.20 -1.07
C ASP A 104 -13.33 -9.48 -1.92
N LYS A 105 -12.56 -9.45 -3.01
CA LYS A 105 -12.38 -10.58 -3.92
C LYS A 105 -11.12 -11.38 -3.64
N PHE A 106 -10.00 -10.70 -3.39
CA PHE A 106 -8.67 -11.33 -3.35
C PHE A 106 -8.00 -11.27 -1.98
N GLY A 107 -8.59 -10.55 -1.02
CA GLY A 107 -7.99 -10.33 0.29
C GLY A 107 -6.67 -9.55 0.23
N ASN A 108 -5.90 -9.62 1.31
CA ASN A 108 -4.57 -9.02 1.39
C ASN A 108 -3.52 -10.00 0.88
N SER A 109 -2.97 -9.71 -0.30
CA SER A 109 -1.93 -10.48 -0.97
C SER A 109 -0.57 -9.77 -0.99
N SER A 110 -0.32 -8.89 -0.01
CA SER A 110 0.94 -8.14 0.16
C SER A 110 1.31 -7.36 -1.12
N ALA A 111 2.54 -7.54 -1.63
CA ALA A 111 3.05 -6.86 -2.82
C ALA A 111 2.22 -7.10 -4.09
N ALA A 112 1.48 -8.21 -4.18
CA ALA A 112 0.65 -8.52 -5.35
C ALA A 112 -0.65 -7.68 -5.41
N SER A 113 -1.06 -7.06 -4.31
CA SER A 113 -2.38 -6.40 -4.22
C SER A 113 -2.57 -5.26 -5.22
N ILE A 114 -1.53 -4.44 -5.46
CA ILE A 114 -1.63 -3.32 -6.41
C ILE A 114 -1.65 -3.83 -7.86
N PRO A 115 -0.70 -4.67 -8.33
CA PRO A 115 -0.75 -5.23 -9.68
C PRO A 115 -2.05 -5.99 -10.00
N VAL A 116 -2.54 -6.80 -9.06
CA VAL A 116 -3.82 -7.53 -9.23
C VAL A 116 -4.98 -6.55 -9.37
N SER A 117 -5.02 -5.48 -8.56
CA SER A 117 -6.06 -4.46 -8.64
C SER A 117 -6.02 -3.66 -9.94
N LEU A 118 -4.81 -3.30 -10.41
CA LEU A 118 -4.61 -2.64 -11.70
C LEU A 118 -5.07 -3.53 -12.85
N ASN A 119 -4.71 -4.82 -12.83
CA ASN A 119 -5.16 -5.76 -13.85
C ASN A 119 -6.69 -5.94 -13.82
N GLU A 120 -7.33 -5.98 -12.65
CA GLU A 120 -8.78 -6.10 -12.53
C GLU A 120 -9.53 -4.97 -13.25
N ILE A 121 -9.07 -3.72 -13.11
CA ILE A 121 -9.71 -2.58 -13.80
C ILE A 121 -9.32 -2.50 -15.28
N TYR A 122 -8.11 -2.93 -15.64
CA TYR A 122 -7.66 -3.02 -17.03
C TYR A 122 -8.48 -4.04 -17.83
N GLN A 123 -8.65 -5.26 -17.29
CA GLN A 123 -9.44 -6.33 -17.94
C GLN A 123 -10.92 -5.96 -18.09
N LYS A 124 -11.42 -5.06 -17.23
CA LYS A 124 -12.78 -4.51 -17.31
C LYS A 124 -12.91 -3.36 -18.32
N GLY A 125 -11.83 -2.98 -19.01
CA GLY A 125 -11.83 -1.87 -19.96
C GLY A 125 -12.09 -0.51 -19.32
N LYS A 126 -11.74 -0.34 -18.03
CA LYS A 126 -11.97 0.92 -17.30
C LYS A 126 -10.87 1.96 -17.47
N ILE A 127 -9.67 1.53 -17.87
CA ILE A 127 -8.53 2.43 -18.04
C ILE A 127 -8.50 2.94 -19.47
N GLU A 128 -8.42 4.25 -19.62
CA GLU A 128 -8.25 4.92 -20.91
C GLU A 128 -6.83 5.48 -21.08
N LYS A 129 -6.43 5.72 -22.32
CA LYS A 129 -5.16 6.38 -22.61
C LYS A 129 -5.22 7.82 -22.10
N GLY A 130 -4.22 8.21 -21.30
CA GLY A 130 -4.16 9.51 -20.65
C GLY A 130 -4.59 9.49 -19.18
N ASP A 131 -5.20 8.40 -18.71
CA ASP A 131 -5.59 8.26 -17.30
C ASP A 131 -4.37 8.39 -16.39
N LYS A 132 -4.48 9.24 -15.37
CA LYS A 132 -3.50 9.37 -14.31
C LYS A 132 -3.83 8.43 -13.17
N ILE A 133 -2.96 7.45 -12.97
CA ILE A 133 -3.12 6.41 -11.96
C ILE A 133 -2.14 6.66 -10.81
N LEU A 134 -2.68 6.92 -9.63
CA LEU A 134 -1.94 7.05 -8.38
C LEU A 134 -1.98 5.72 -7.63
N MET A 135 -0.82 5.14 -7.36
CA MET A 135 -0.68 3.89 -6.61
C MET A 135 0.07 4.15 -5.32
N VAL A 136 -0.40 3.60 -4.19
CA VAL A 136 0.25 3.80 -2.89
C VAL A 136 0.30 2.50 -2.10
N SER A 137 1.48 2.17 -1.59
CA SER A 137 1.74 0.97 -0.80
C SER A 137 2.40 1.30 0.53
N PHE A 138 2.26 0.38 1.48
CA PHE A 138 2.94 0.36 2.76
C PHE A 138 3.14 -1.09 3.21
N GLY A 139 4.14 -1.36 4.04
CA GLY A 139 4.41 -2.71 4.51
C GLY A 139 5.40 -2.78 5.65
N ALA A 140 5.74 -4.01 6.05
CA ALA A 140 6.74 -4.31 7.07
C ALA A 140 8.08 -3.62 6.78
N GLY A 141 8.84 -3.33 7.84
CA GLY A 141 10.07 -2.56 7.78
C GLY A 141 10.19 -1.48 8.85
N MET A 142 9.32 -0.47 8.94
CA MET A 142 8.15 -0.18 8.08
C MET A 142 8.57 0.57 6.81
N THR A 143 7.91 0.28 5.70
CA THR A 143 8.17 0.91 4.39
C THR A 143 6.88 1.45 3.78
N SER A 144 7.00 2.46 2.92
CA SER A 144 5.90 2.93 2.08
C SER A 144 6.40 3.51 0.76
N GLY A 145 5.49 3.64 -0.19
CA GLY A 145 5.81 4.30 -1.45
C GLY A 145 4.57 4.68 -2.24
N ALA A 146 4.73 5.68 -3.10
CA ALA A 146 3.75 6.08 -4.08
C ALA A 146 4.37 6.09 -5.48
N MET A 147 3.55 5.80 -6.48
CA MET A 147 3.90 5.91 -7.89
C MET A 147 2.76 6.62 -8.62
N LEU A 148 3.13 7.53 -9.51
CA LEU A 148 2.19 8.24 -10.36
C LEU A 148 2.57 8.00 -11.82
N LEU A 149 1.62 7.50 -12.58
CA LEU A 149 1.78 7.21 -13.99
C LEU A 149 0.63 7.80 -14.79
N GLU A 150 0.93 8.13 -16.04
CA GLU A 150 -0.06 8.41 -17.06
C GLU A 150 -0.11 7.18 -17.98
N TRP A 151 -1.30 6.64 -18.19
CA TRP A 151 -1.51 5.42 -18.96
C TRP A 151 -1.31 5.69 -20.45
N SER A 152 -0.42 4.94 -21.10
CA SER A 152 0.05 5.28 -22.47
C SER A 152 -0.45 4.37 -23.60
N LYS A 153 -0.99 3.19 -23.29
CA LYS A 153 -1.45 2.20 -24.28
C LYS A 153 -2.66 1.41 -23.81
#